data_AF-A0A537R9H9-F1
#
_entry.id   AF-A0A537R9H9-F1
#
_cell.length_a   1.000
_cell.length_b   1.000
_cell.length_c   1.000
_cell.angle_alpha   90.00
_cell.angle_beta   90.00
_cell.angle_gamma   90.00
#
_symmetry.space_group_name_H-M   'P 1'
#
loop_
_entity.id
_entity.type
_entity.pdbx_description
1 polymer ?
#
loop_
_entity_poly.entity_id
_entity_poly.type
_entity_poly.pdbx_seq_one_letter_code
_entity_poly.pdbx_strand_id
1 'polypeptide(L)'
;ACWWMASNFILYYSIWALFATHLQADLKLTTMGTAVPFMVANIASFLGMSFWGWTADKIGRRWAMMIPATIAVPIAPIYLFTSDPLWITIGFGLQGAFGGALYSQLPSYLSERFPTEVRATASAFCYHQGAIFGGLVAPVLAYFAVNYNLGYAIPMLVGTVTAAVSVVIALSLSPETKGKVLVAELQVA
;
A
#
# COMPACT_ATOMS: atom_id res chain seq x y z
N ALA A 1 -2.54 -10.66 -11.47
CA ALA A 1 -1.39 -9.77 -11.24
C ALA A 1 -1.81 -8.30 -11.32
N CYS A 2 -2.42 -7.84 -12.43
CA CYS A 2 -2.84 -6.45 -12.61
C CYS A 2 -3.79 -5.94 -11.52
N TRP A 3 -4.84 -6.70 -11.18
CA TRP A 3 -5.81 -6.28 -10.15
C TRP A 3 -5.17 -6.11 -8.77
N TRP A 4 -4.31 -7.05 -8.36
CA TRP A 4 -3.56 -6.93 -7.11
C TRP A 4 -2.65 -5.70 -7.12
N MET A 5 -1.93 -5.46 -8.24
CA MET A 5 -1.06 -4.30 -8.39
C MET A 5 -1.82 -2.98 -8.29
N ALA A 6 -2.96 -2.87 -8.98
CA ALA A 6 -3.82 -1.70 -8.89
C ALA A 6 -4.31 -1.46 -7.46
N SER A 7 -4.79 -2.50 -6.77
CA SER A 7 -5.25 -2.40 -5.39
C SER A 7 -4.14 -1.94 -4.44
N ASN A 8 -2.92 -2.45 -4.63
CA ASN A 8 -1.76 -2.06 -3.83
C ASN A 8 -1.39 -0.58 -4.00
N PHE A 9 -1.36 -0.11 -5.24
CA PHE A 9 -1.11 1.31 -5.52
C PHE A 9 -2.22 2.19 -4.96
N ILE A 10 -3.48 1.80 -5.11
CA ILE A 10 -4.61 2.56 -4.56
C ILE A 10 -4.50 2.68 -3.04
N LEU A 11 -4.15 1.59 -2.36
CA LEU A 11 -3.96 1.57 -0.91
C LEU A 11 -2.89 2.57 -0.47
N TYR A 12 -1.74 2.58 -1.13
CA TYR A 12 -0.65 3.49 -0.80
C TYR A 12 -0.98 4.95 -1.08
N TYR A 13 -1.52 5.27 -2.26
CA TYR A 13 -1.88 6.64 -2.55
C TYR A 13 -3.01 7.13 -1.62
N SER A 14 -3.89 6.24 -1.15
CA SER A 14 -4.90 6.59 -0.14
C SER A 14 -4.29 6.96 1.23
N ILE A 15 -3.19 6.29 1.61
CA ILE A 15 -2.51 6.52 2.88
C ILE A 15 -1.60 7.76 2.82
N TRP A 16 -0.83 7.92 1.74
CA TRP A 16 0.29 8.86 1.70
C TRP A 16 -0.01 10.16 0.95
N ALA A 17 -0.79 10.10 -0.14
CA ALA A 17 -0.81 11.18 -1.13
C ALA A 17 -1.36 12.50 -0.60
N LEU A 18 -2.42 12.42 0.22
CA LEU A 18 -3.10 13.59 0.78
C LEU A 18 -2.92 13.73 2.28
N PHE A 19 -1.98 12.99 2.87
CA PHE A 19 -1.80 13.06 4.32
C PHE A 19 -1.24 14.42 4.75
N ALA A 20 -0.26 14.95 4.03
CA ALA A 20 0.26 16.29 4.30
C ALA A 20 -0.83 17.36 4.16
N THR A 21 -1.68 17.26 3.14
CA THR A 21 -2.83 18.16 2.96
C THR A 21 -3.86 18.00 4.07
N HIS A 22 -4.13 16.79 4.56
CA HIS A 22 -4.98 16.59 5.74
C HIS A 22 -4.42 17.32 6.97
N LEU A 23 -3.13 17.16 7.29
CA LEU A 23 -2.52 17.85 8.44
C LEU A 23 -2.53 19.38 8.31
N GLN A 24 -2.34 19.91 7.11
CA GLN A 24 -2.28 21.36 6.88
C GLN A 24 -3.67 21.99 6.72
N ALA A 25 -4.59 21.32 6.01
CA ALA A 25 -5.91 21.86 5.71
C ALA A 25 -6.92 21.61 6.85
N ASP A 26 -6.95 20.40 7.40
CA ASP A 26 -7.94 20.03 8.42
C ASP A 26 -7.44 20.40 9.82
N LEU A 27 -6.17 20.09 10.13
CA LEU A 27 -5.58 20.27 11.47
C LEU A 27 -4.77 21.57 11.62
N LYS A 28 -4.53 22.31 10.53
CA LYS A 28 -3.78 23.59 10.51
C LYS A 28 -2.40 23.52 11.19
N LEU A 29 -1.74 22.36 11.09
CA LEU A 29 -0.42 22.14 11.68
C LEU A 29 0.67 22.89 10.90
N THR A 30 1.73 23.29 11.62
CA THR A 30 2.92 23.90 11.00
C THR A 30 3.64 22.88 10.11
N THR A 31 4.44 23.38 9.16
CA THR A 31 5.25 22.52 8.27
C THR A 31 6.14 21.56 9.06
N MET A 32 6.70 22.01 10.18
CA MET A 32 7.49 21.14 11.07
C MET A 32 6.63 20.06 11.75
N GLY A 33 5.42 20.42 12.19
CA GLY A 33 4.45 19.46 12.73
C GLY A 33 4.01 18.39 11.72
N THR A 34 4.05 18.70 10.42
CA THR A 34 3.80 17.72 9.34
C THR A 34 5.02 16.87 8.98
N ALA A 35 6.23 17.43 9.06
CA ALA A 35 7.44 16.72 8.67
C ALA A 35 7.81 15.56 9.63
N VAL A 36 7.56 15.74 10.93
CA VAL A 36 7.92 14.75 11.96
C VAL A 36 7.18 13.41 11.75
N PRO A 37 5.84 13.36 11.58
CA PRO A 37 5.12 12.12 11.26
C PRO A 37 5.67 11.43 10.01
N PHE A 38 5.96 12.17 8.94
CA PHE A 38 6.52 11.59 7.71
C PHE A 38 7.92 11.01 7.94
N MET A 39 8.78 11.69 8.69
CA MET A 39 10.12 11.19 8.99
C MET A 39 10.05 9.88 9.77
N VAL A 40 9.23 9.83 10.82
CA VAL A 40 9.03 8.60 11.63
C VAL A 40 8.44 7.48 10.78
N ALA A 41 7.44 7.78 9.94
CA ALA A 41 6.81 6.80 9.07
C ALA A 41 7.76 6.24 8.01
N ASN A 42 8.67 7.03 7.45
CA ASN A 42 9.67 6.54 6.50
C ASN A 42 10.70 5.62 7.18
N ILE A 43 11.18 5.98 8.37
CA ILE A 43 12.10 5.13 9.15
C ILE A 43 11.40 3.81 9.52
N ALA A 44 10.16 3.89 10.00
CA ALA A 44 9.36 2.73 10.34
C ALA A 44 9.06 1.86 9.11
N SER A 45 8.81 2.47 7.95
CA SER A 45 8.62 1.75 6.67
C SER A 45 9.89 1.01 6.27
N PHE A 46 11.06 1.63 6.38
CA PHE A 46 12.33 0.98 6.07
C PHE A 46 12.59 -0.27 6.92
N LEU A 47 12.39 -0.15 8.23
CA LEU A 47 12.51 -1.28 9.17
C LEU A 47 11.43 -2.33 8.90
N GLY A 48 10.19 -1.90 8.67
CA GLY A 48 9.05 -2.76 8.38
C GLY A 48 9.24 -3.56 7.09
N MET A 49 9.72 -2.94 6.02
CA MET A 49 10.00 -3.59 4.73
C MET A 49 11.02 -4.73 4.90
N SER A 50 12.07 -4.51 5.71
CA SER A 50 13.09 -5.52 6.01
C SER A 50 12.50 -6.69 6.81
N PHE A 51 11.74 -6.39 7.85
CA PHE A 51 11.09 -7.40 8.70
C PHE A 51 10.07 -8.25 7.92
N TRP A 52 9.21 -7.60 7.13
CA TRP A 52 8.18 -8.27 6.33
C TRP A 52 8.76 -8.98 5.11
N GLY A 53 9.91 -8.54 4.60
CA GLY A 53 10.68 -9.27 3.59
C GLY A 53 11.18 -10.61 4.13
N TRP A 54 11.88 -10.59 5.26
CA TRP A 54 12.33 -11.82 5.95
C TRP A 54 11.16 -12.74 6.34
N THR A 55 10.07 -12.16 6.82
CA THR A 55 8.87 -12.91 7.19
C THR A 55 8.27 -13.60 5.96
N ALA A 56 8.24 -12.94 4.79
CA ALA A 56 7.74 -13.52 3.54
C ALA A 56 8.49 -14.81 3.13
N ASP A 57 9.79 -14.88 3.38
CA ASP A 57 10.58 -16.07 3.07
C ASP A 57 10.16 -17.26 3.97
N LYS A 58 9.83 -16.99 5.24
CA LYS A 58 9.40 -18.03 6.20
C LYS A 58 7.95 -18.47 6.05
N ILE A 59 6.99 -17.54 6.19
CA ILE A 59 5.56 -17.87 6.20
C ILE A 59 4.91 -17.89 4.81
N GLY A 60 5.65 -17.47 3.79
CA GLY A 60 5.15 -17.34 2.42
C GLY A 60 4.67 -15.92 2.11
N ARG A 61 4.77 -15.58 0.82
CA ARG A 61 4.50 -14.22 0.31
C ARG A 61 3.07 -13.77 0.59
N ARG A 62 2.11 -14.68 0.39
CA ARG A 62 0.68 -14.40 0.54
C ARG A 62 0.37 -13.89 1.94
N TRP A 63 0.83 -14.60 2.98
CA TRP A 63 0.59 -14.23 4.37
C TRP A 63 1.37 -12.98 4.78
N ALA A 64 2.61 -12.84 4.33
CA ALA A 64 3.42 -11.66 4.60
C ALA A 64 2.88 -10.37 3.94
N MET A 65 1.95 -10.46 2.99
CA MET A 65 1.22 -9.32 2.44
C MET A 65 -0.16 -9.13 3.09
N MET A 66 -0.92 -10.21 3.34
CA MET A 66 -2.27 -10.13 3.92
C MET A 66 -2.28 -9.64 5.37
N ILE A 67 -1.35 -10.11 6.20
CA ILE A 67 -1.28 -9.72 7.61
C ILE A 67 -1.03 -8.21 7.76
N PRO A 68 0.00 -7.60 7.14
CA PRO A 68 0.18 -6.16 7.26
C PRO A 68 -0.95 -5.35 6.62
N ALA A 69 -1.54 -5.81 5.51
CA ALA A 69 -2.69 -5.14 4.89
C ALA A 69 -3.92 -5.11 5.81
N THR A 70 -4.17 -6.18 6.57
CA THR A 70 -5.30 -6.25 7.52
C THR A 70 -5.03 -5.45 8.79
N ILE A 71 -3.78 -5.39 9.26
CA ILE A 71 -3.37 -4.57 10.41
C ILE A 71 -3.37 -3.07 10.07
N ALA A 72 -3.07 -2.70 8.82
CA ALA A 72 -3.14 -1.31 8.36
C ALA A 72 -4.55 -0.70 8.48
N VAL A 73 -5.61 -1.49 8.33
CA VAL A 73 -7.01 -1.01 8.38
C VAL A 73 -7.39 -0.40 9.74
N PRO A 74 -7.22 -1.09 10.89
CA PRO A 74 -7.52 -0.51 12.19
C PRO A 74 -6.53 0.58 12.63
N ILE A 75 -5.36 0.70 12.01
CA ILE A 75 -4.41 1.79 12.29
C ILE A 75 -4.85 3.11 11.63
N ALA A 76 -5.44 3.04 10.43
CA ALA A 76 -5.91 4.21 9.69
C ALA A 76 -6.76 5.21 10.51
N PRO A 77 -7.82 4.80 11.24
CA PRO A 77 -8.63 5.75 12.01
C PRO A 77 -7.87 6.37 13.19
N ILE A 78 -6.84 5.70 13.74
CA ILE A 78 -6.08 6.18 14.91
C ILE A 78 -5.38 7.51 14.61
N TYR A 79 -4.78 7.62 13.41
CA TYR A 79 -4.06 8.83 13.02
C TYR A 79 -4.90 9.84 12.24
N LEU A 80 -6.03 9.43 11.64
CA LEU A 80 -6.89 10.30 10.83
C LEU A 80 -7.93 11.08 11.65
N PHE A 81 -8.36 10.56 12.80
CA PHE A 81 -9.39 11.21 13.63
C PHE A 81 -8.86 11.81 14.93
N THR A 82 -7.54 11.76 15.15
CA THR A 82 -6.91 12.37 16.31
C THR A 82 -6.37 13.76 15.97
N SER A 83 -6.42 14.68 16.94
CA SER A 83 -5.79 15.99 16.82
C SER A 83 -4.46 16.09 17.56
N ASP A 84 -4.11 15.06 18.34
CA ASP A 84 -2.88 15.04 19.13
C ASP A 84 -1.66 14.69 18.26
N PRO A 85 -0.65 15.58 18.12
CA PRO A 85 0.49 15.35 17.24
C PRO A 85 1.29 14.08 17.56
N LEU A 86 1.31 13.67 18.83
CA LEU A 86 1.95 12.45 19.29
C LEU A 86 1.24 11.21 18.72
N TRP A 87 -0.08 11.15 18.81
CA TRP A 87 -0.87 10.04 18.29
C TRP A 87 -0.85 9.97 16.76
N ILE A 88 -0.84 11.12 16.08
CA ILE A 88 -0.64 11.19 14.62
C ILE A 88 0.70 10.56 14.24
N THR A 89 1.78 10.94 14.95
CA THR A 89 3.13 10.45 14.66
C THR A 89 3.27 8.95 14.89
N ILE A 90 2.73 8.44 16.01
CA ILE A 90 2.77 7.00 16.33
C ILE A 90 1.90 6.23 15.34
N GLY A 91 0.68 6.67 15.10
CA GLY A 91 -0.27 5.98 14.22
C GLY A 91 0.21 5.96 12.78
N PHE A 92 0.70 7.08 12.25
CA PHE A 92 1.27 7.13 10.90
C PHE A 92 2.62 6.39 10.81
N GLY A 93 3.40 6.39 11.89
CA GLY A 93 4.60 5.56 12.03
C GLY A 93 4.31 4.07 11.88
N LEU A 94 3.33 3.58 12.64
CA LEU A 94 2.84 2.20 12.53
C LEU A 94 2.26 1.93 11.14
N GLN A 95 1.50 2.87 10.59
CA GLN A 95 0.98 2.78 9.23
C GLN A 95 2.10 2.63 8.20
N GLY A 96 3.24 3.29 8.39
CA GLY A 96 4.44 3.10 7.59
C GLY A 96 5.03 1.69 7.73
N ALA A 97 5.19 1.20 8.95
CA ALA A 97 5.75 -0.13 9.21
C ALA A 97 4.94 -1.28 8.57
N PHE A 98 3.61 -1.20 8.63
CA PHE A 98 2.72 -2.23 8.05
C PHE A 98 2.33 -1.91 6.60
N GLY A 99 2.00 -0.68 6.26
CA GLY A 99 1.64 -0.28 4.89
C GLY A 99 2.82 -0.38 3.91
N GLY A 100 4.03 -0.06 4.38
CA GLY A 100 5.26 -0.21 3.61
C GLY A 100 5.63 -1.67 3.33
N ALA A 101 5.16 -2.61 4.15
CA ALA A 101 5.43 -4.04 3.99
C ALA A 101 5.13 -4.49 2.58
N LEU A 102 3.92 -4.18 2.07
CA LEU A 102 3.42 -4.60 0.76
C LEU A 102 4.35 -4.27 -0.40
N TYR A 103 5.13 -3.19 -0.28
CA TYR A 103 6.07 -2.76 -1.30
C TYR A 103 7.31 -3.63 -1.38
N SER A 104 7.76 -4.21 -0.26
CA SER A 104 8.97 -5.02 -0.23
C SER A 104 8.80 -6.32 -1.00
N GLN A 105 7.57 -6.84 -1.10
CA GLN A 105 7.30 -8.08 -1.82
C GLN A 105 6.91 -7.88 -3.30
N LEU A 106 6.66 -6.65 -3.76
CA LEU A 106 6.29 -6.33 -5.15
C LEU A 106 7.20 -6.97 -6.22
N PRO A 107 8.53 -6.74 -6.22
CA PRO A 107 9.39 -7.20 -7.31
C PRO A 107 9.41 -8.73 -7.39
N SER A 108 9.46 -9.35 -6.23
CA SER A 108 9.59 -10.79 -6.09
C SER A 108 8.25 -11.52 -6.33
N TYR A 109 7.12 -10.87 -6.05
CA TYR A 109 5.78 -11.38 -6.40
C TYR A 109 5.50 -11.32 -7.91
N LEU A 110 5.97 -10.27 -8.60
CA LEU A 110 5.83 -10.18 -10.05
C LEU A 110 6.73 -11.17 -10.78
N SER A 111 7.98 -11.36 -10.33
CA SER A 111 8.93 -12.27 -10.99
C SER A 111 8.50 -13.74 -10.92
N GLU A 112 7.79 -14.13 -9.85
CA GLU A 112 7.24 -15.48 -9.67
C GLU A 112 5.99 -15.78 -10.49
N ARG A 113 5.37 -14.80 -11.14
CA ARG A 113 4.11 -14.99 -11.89
C ARG A 113 4.27 -15.08 -13.39
N PHE A 114 5.41 -14.64 -13.91
CA PHE A 114 5.64 -14.54 -15.33
C PHE A 114 6.81 -15.43 -15.75
N PRO A 115 6.67 -16.17 -16.86
CA PRO A 115 7.75 -16.97 -17.39
C PRO A 115 8.88 -16.06 -17.87
N THR A 116 10.09 -16.61 -17.92
CA THR A 116 11.36 -15.87 -18.11
C THR A 116 11.35 -14.96 -19.32
N GLU A 117 10.71 -15.40 -20.40
CA GLU A 117 10.73 -14.76 -21.73
C GLU A 117 9.96 -13.43 -21.74
N VAL A 118 8.89 -13.33 -20.95
CA VAL A 118 8.01 -12.14 -20.92
C VAL A 118 8.01 -11.43 -19.56
N ARG A 119 8.82 -11.89 -18.60
CA ARG A 119 8.81 -11.40 -17.21
C ARG A 119 9.00 -9.89 -17.13
N ALA A 120 9.97 -9.34 -17.83
CA ALA A 120 10.25 -7.90 -17.81
C ALA A 120 9.06 -7.09 -18.36
N THR A 121 8.56 -7.44 -19.55
CA THR A 121 7.45 -6.72 -20.20
C THR A 121 6.14 -6.84 -19.42
N ALA A 122 5.79 -8.04 -18.96
CA ALA A 122 4.55 -8.29 -18.24
C ALA A 122 4.56 -7.65 -16.83
N SER A 123 5.69 -7.69 -16.13
CA SER A 123 5.85 -7.01 -14.84
C SER A 123 5.75 -5.49 -14.98
N ALA A 124 6.43 -4.90 -15.98
CA ALA A 124 6.35 -3.48 -16.27
C ALA A 124 4.92 -3.05 -16.62
N PHE A 125 4.22 -3.81 -17.48
CA PHE A 125 2.82 -3.54 -17.82
C PHE A 125 1.93 -3.54 -16.58
N CYS A 126 2.03 -4.56 -15.72
CA CYS A 126 1.26 -4.62 -14.48
C CYS A 126 1.55 -3.43 -13.56
N TYR A 127 2.84 -3.09 -13.40
CA TYR A 127 3.29 -2.01 -12.53
C TYR A 127 2.76 -0.65 -13.00
N HIS A 128 2.95 -0.32 -14.28
CA HIS A 128 2.48 0.95 -14.83
C HIS A 128 0.96 1.06 -14.86
N GLN A 129 0.25 -0.03 -15.16
CA GLN A 129 -1.21 -0.06 -15.05
C GLN A 129 -1.67 0.27 -13.62
N GLY A 130 -1.01 -0.33 -12.62
CA GLY A 130 -1.30 -0.03 -11.21
C GLY A 130 -0.96 1.40 -10.83
N ALA A 131 0.17 1.93 -11.31
CA ALA A 131 0.58 3.31 -11.05
C ALA A 131 -0.40 4.33 -11.64
N ILE A 132 -0.97 4.08 -12.83
CA ILE A 132 -2.03 4.92 -13.42
C ILE A 132 -3.24 4.99 -12.48
N PHE A 133 -3.74 3.83 -12.02
CA PHE A 133 -4.87 3.81 -11.09
C PHE A 133 -4.53 4.46 -9.75
N GLY A 134 -3.32 4.23 -9.23
CA GLY A 134 -2.82 4.86 -8.01
C GLY A 134 -2.76 6.39 -8.11
N GLY A 135 -2.22 6.92 -9.21
CA GLY A 135 -2.11 8.35 -9.43
C GLY A 135 -3.46 9.07 -9.50
N LEU A 136 -4.52 8.37 -9.93
CA LEU A 136 -5.90 8.91 -9.95
C LEU A 136 -6.54 8.98 -8.56
N VAL A 137 -6.00 8.32 -7.54
CA VAL A 137 -6.59 8.29 -6.20
C VAL A 137 -6.59 9.67 -5.56
N ALA A 138 -5.46 10.37 -5.56
CA ALA A 138 -5.35 11.69 -4.92
C ALA A 138 -6.40 12.70 -5.43
N PRO A 139 -6.57 12.94 -6.75
CA PRO A 139 -7.60 13.87 -7.22
C PRO A 139 -9.03 13.39 -6.90
N VAL A 140 -9.30 12.07 -6.91
CA VAL A 140 -10.61 11.53 -6.53
C VAL A 140 -10.90 11.76 -5.06
N LEU A 141 -9.95 11.48 -4.17
CA LEU A 141 -10.10 11.71 -2.73
C LEU A 141 -10.28 13.21 -2.43
N ALA A 142 -9.50 14.07 -3.09
CA ALA A 142 -9.63 15.51 -2.96
C ALA A 142 -10.99 16.02 -3.46
N TYR A 143 -11.49 15.48 -4.59
CA TYR A 143 -12.82 15.79 -5.10
C TYR A 143 -13.91 15.49 -4.06
N PHE A 144 -13.86 14.32 -3.42
CA PHE A 144 -14.82 13.97 -2.38
C PHE A 144 -14.64 14.81 -1.11
N ALA A 145 -13.40 15.08 -0.69
CA ALA A 145 -13.11 15.89 0.48
C ALA A 145 -13.69 17.31 0.36
N VAL A 146 -13.49 17.95 -0.80
CA VAL A 146 -13.87 19.35 -1.04
C VAL A 146 -15.35 19.48 -1.41
N ASN A 147 -15.86 18.70 -2.35
CA ASN A 147 -17.24 18.89 -2.84
C ASN A 147 -18.31 18.45 -1.83
N TYR A 148 -18.00 17.49 -0.97
CA TYR A 148 -18.92 17.00 0.06
C TYR A 148 -18.62 17.56 1.46
N ASN A 149 -17.65 18.47 1.60
CA ASN A 149 -17.23 19.06 2.88
C ASN A 149 -16.92 18.01 3.98
N LEU A 150 -16.32 16.88 3.59
CA LEU A 150 -16.03 15.75 4.49
C LEU A 150 -14.69 15.90 5.24
N GLY A 151 -13.85 16.85 4.82
CA GLY A 151 -12.42 16.86 5.18
C GLY A 151 -11.66 15.73 4.46
N TYR A 152 -10.34 15.74 4.55
CA TYR A 152 -9.49 14.75 3.86
C TYR A 152 -9.45 13.40 4.61
N ALA A 153 -9.69 13.40 5.92
CA ALA A 153 -9.66 12.19 6.74
C ALA A 153 -10.61 11.09 6.27
N ILE A 154 -11.87 11.45 5.99
CA ILE A 154 -12.91 10.46 5.66
C ILE A 154 -12.64 9.79 4.30
N PRO A 155 -12.41 10.53 3.19
CA PRO A 155 -12.07 9.91 1.91
C PRO A 155 -10.82 9.04 1.99
N MET A 156 -9.79 9.48 2.72
CA MET A 156 -8.56 8.69 2.92
C MET A 156 -8.83 7.39 3.66
N LEU A 157 -9.66 7.41 4.71
CA LEU A 157 -10.05 6.21 5.44
C LEU A 157 -10.81 5.24 4.52
N VAL A 158 -11.83 5.72 3.80
CA VAL A 158 -12.62 4.90 2.89
C VAL A 158 -11.73 4.30 1.79
N GLY A 159 -10.85 5.10 1.20
CA GLY A 159 -9.86 4.63 0.22
C GLY A 159 -8.94 3.55 0.78
N THR A 160 -8.43 3.74 1.99
CA THR A 160 -7.57 2.77 2.67
C THR A 160 -8.30 1.46 2.95
N VAL A 161 -9.51 1.50 3.50
CA VAL A 161 -10.31 0.31 3.84
C VAL A 161 -10.70 -0.46 2.57
N THR A 162 -11.26 0.23 1.58
CA THR A 162 -11.69 -0.40 0.32
C THR A 162 -10.52 -1.03 -0.44
N ALA A 163 -9.38 -0.35 -0.51
CA ALA A 163 -8.20 -0.87 -1.17
C ALA A 163 -7.56 -2.03 -0.40
N ALA A 164 -7.51 -1.97 0.93
CA ALA A 164 -7.02 -3.08 1.75
C ALA A 164 -7.89 -4.33 1.58
N VAL A 165 -9.22 -4.18 1.58
CA VAL A 165 -10.14 -5.29 1.29
C VAL A 165 -9.91 -5.83 -0.11
N SER A 166 -9.75 -4.97 -1.12
CA SER A 166 -9.43 -5.39 -2.49
C SER A 166 -8.11 -6.15 -2.58
N VAL A 167 -7.07 -5.72 -1.85
CA VAL A 167 -5.78 -6.43 -1.76
C VAL A 167 -5.98 -7.82 -1.15
N VAL A 168 -6.72 -7.93 -0.03
CA VAL A 168 -6.97 -9.21 0.63
C VAL A 168 -7.76 -10.16 -0.27
N ILE A 169 -8.78 -9.68 -0.98
CA ILE A 169 -9.55 -10.49 -1.94
C ILE A 169 -8.67 -10.93 -3.10
N ALA A 170 -7.92 -10.01 -3.71
CA ALA A 170 -7.03 -10.30 -4.82
C ALA A 170 -5.93 -11.32 -4.43
N LEU A 171 -5.42 -11.25 -3.20
CA LEU A 171 -4.47 -12.22 -2.65
C LEU A 171 -5.12 -13.56 -2.29
N SER A 172 -6.39 -13.56 -1.91
CA SER A 172 -7.12 -14.78 -1.56
C SER A 172 -7.47 -15.63 -2.77
N LEU A 173 -7.79 -14.98 -3.89
CA LEU A 173 -8.02 -15.61 -5.19
C LEU A 173 -6.71 -15.97 -5.90
N SER A 174 -5.59 -15.47 -5.40
CA SER A 174 -4.28 -15.70 -5.98
C SER A 174 -3.69 -17.04 -5.54
N PRO A 175 -3.24 -17.90 -6.46
CA PRO A 175 -2.54 -19.12 -6.10
C PRO A 175 -1.22 -18.79 -5.40
N GLU A 176 -0.88 -19.57 -4.37
CA GLU A 176 0.39 -19.44 -3.69
C GLU A 176 1.53 -19.95 -4.60
N THR A 177 2.52 -19.08 -4.85
CA THR A 177 3.65 -19.32 -5.75
C THR A 177 4.91 -19.82 -5.04
N LYS A 178 4.91 -19.89 -3.70
CA LYS A 178 6.06 -20.37 -2.93
C LYS A 178 6.42 -21.79 -3.38
N GLY A 179 7.64 -21.95 -3.92
CA GLY A 179 8.21 -23.24 -4.31
C GLY A 179 7.77 -23.79 -5.67
N LYS A 180 7.04 -23.02 -6.50
CA LYS A 180 6.66 -23.48 -7.85
C LYS A 180 7.69 -23.01 -8.89
N VAL A 181 8.31 -23.96 -9.57
CA VAL A 181 9.13 -23.67 -10.77
C VAL A 181 8.17 -23.45 -11.93
N LEU A 182 8.08 -22.21 -12.42
CA LEU A 182 7.40 -21.92 -13.67
C LEU A 182 8.34 -22.25 -14.83
N VAL A 183 8.25 -23.47 -15.35
CA VAL A 183 8.94 -23.87 -16.57
C VAL A 183 8.07 -23.44 -17.75
N ALA A 184 8.65 -22.77 -18.74
CA ALA A 184 7.98 -22.55 -20.01
C ALA A 184 7.87 -23.90 -20.72
N GLU A 185 6.65 -24.42 -20.91
CA GLU A 185 6.41 -25.49 -21.90
C GLU A 185 6.57 -24.89 -23.29
N LEU A 186 7.81 -24.68 -23.72
CA LEU A 186 8.13 -24.44 -25.12
C LEU A 186 8.04 -25.80 -25.83
N GLN A 187 6.86 -26.13 -26.34
CA GLN A 187 6.77 -27.06 -27.48
C GLN A 187 7.40 -26.36 -28.68
N VAL A 188 8.71 -26.51 -28.83
CA VAL A 188 9.39 -26.23 -30.09
C VAL A 188 8.91 -27.31 -31.07
N ALA A 189 7.93 -26.95 -31.90
CA ALA A 189 7.54 -27.72 -33.08
C ALA A 189 8.53 -27.51 -34.21
#